data_AF-A0A943FGB4-F1
#
_entry.id   AF-A0A943FGB4-F1
#
_cell.length_a   1.000
_cell.length_b   1.000
_cell.length_c   1.000
_cell.angle_alpha   90.00
_cell.angle_beta   90.00
_cell.angle_gamma   90.00
#
_symmetry.space_group_name_H-M   'P 1'
#
loop_
_entity.id
_entity.type
_entity.pdbx_description
1 polymer ?
#
loop_
_entity_poly.entity_id
_entity_poly.type
_entity_poly.pdbx_seq_one_letter_code
_entity_poly.pdbx_strand_id
1 'polypeptide(L)' 'MKKINWGQKLTSRKFWAAVVGFVTALLLAFGVSDSETTQVAGVIMAGATLIAYIVGEGMVDASRALDEGEANHDA' A
#
# COMPACT_ATOMS: atom_id res chain seq x y z
N MET A 1 -17.91 -7.16 16.11
CA MET A 1 -17.25 -7.37 14.81
C MET A 1 -15.88 -6.71 14.85
N LYS A 2 -14.79 -7.43 14.54
CA LYS A 2 -13.45 -6.81 14.47
C LYS A 2 -13.41 -5.85 13.28
N LYS A 3 -13.10 -4.57 13.51
CA LYS A 3 -12.83 -3.60 12.43
C LYS A 3 -11.62 -4.09 11.63
N ILE A 4 -11.76 -4.17 10.31
CA ILE A 4 -10.65 -4.51 9.42
C ILE A 4 -9.69 -3.32 9.38
N ASN A 5 -8.42 -3.54 9.71
CA ASN A 5 -7.37 -2.54 9.56
C ASN A 5 -6.90 -2.51 8.10
N TRP A 6 -7.55 -1.66 7.30
CA TRP A 6 -7.25 -1.51 5.87
C TRP A 6 -5.87 -0.94 5.62
N GLY A 7 -5.38 0.00 6.43
CA GLY A 7 -4.03 0.56 6.29
C GLY A 7 -2.93 -0.51 6.40
N GLN A 8 -3.05 -1.41 7.37
CA GLN A 8 -2.11 -2.52 7.54
C GLN A 8 -2.22 -3.55 6.40
N LYS A 9 -3.43 -3.77 5.86
CA LYS A 9 -3.64 -4.73 4.77
C LYS A 9 -3.05 -4.20 3.44
N LEU A 10 -3.29 -2.93 3.15
CA LEU A 10 -2.87 -2.27 1.90
C LEU A 10 -1.38 -1.93 1.87
N THR A 11 -0.70 -1.85 3.02
CA THR A 11 0.77 -1.70 3.08
C THR A 11 1.50 -3.05 3.14
N SER A 12 0.77 -4.16 3.14
CA SER A 12 1.35 -5.50 3.26
C SER A 12 2.08 -5.94 2.00
N ARG A 13 3.38 -6.21 2.11
CA ARG A 13 4.19 -6.81 1.03
C ARG A 13 3.61 -8.12 0.51
N LYS A 14 3.03 -8.94 1.39
CA LYS A 14 2.42 -10.23 1.02
C LYS A 14 1.17 -10.03 0.16
N PHE A 15 0.39 -8.98 0.43
CA PHE A 15 -0.77 -8.64 -0.38
C PHE A 15 -0.34 -8.25 -1.80
N TRP A 16 0.62 -7.33 -1.92
CA TRP A 16 1.11 -6.88 -3.23
C TRP A 16 1.82 -7.97 -4.02
N ALA A 17 2.58 -8.85 -3.37
CA ALA A 17 3.17 -10.01 -4.03
C ALA A 17 2.09 -10.94 -4.62
N ALA A 18 0.97 -11.15 -3.90
CA ALA A 18 -0.15 -11.94 -4.41
C ALA A 18 -0.85 -11.25 -5.59
N VAL A 19 -1.05 -9.93 -5.53
CA VAL A 19 -1.63 -9.15 -6.63
C VAL A 19 -0.75 -9.24 -7.88
N VAL A 20 0.56 -8.99 -7.75
CA VAL A 20 1.50 -9.11 -8.87
C VAL A 20 1.51 -10.52 -9.43
N GLY A 21 1.62 -11.56 -8.58
CA GLY A 21 1.63 -12.94 -9.04
C GLY A 21 0.36 -13.33 -9.80
N PHE A 22 -0.80 -12.88 -9.34
CA PHE A 22 -2.08 -13.12 -10.01
C PHE A 22 -2.16 -12.40 -11.37
N VAL A 23 -1.83 -11.09 -11.41
CA VAL A 23 -1.92 -10.30 -12.64
C VAL A 23 -0.89 -10.78 -13.67
N THR A 24 0.34 -11.08 -13.26
CA THR A 24 1.37 -11.66 -14.15
C THR A 24 0.89 -12.96 -14.78
N ALA A 25 0.32 -13.88 -14.00
CA ALA A 25 -0.19 -15.14 -14.53
C ALA A 25 -1.34 -14.93 -15.55
N LEU A 26 -2.22 -13.96 -15.30
CA LEU A 26 -3.29 -13.59 -16.24
C LEU A 26 -2.73 -13.02 -17.55
N LEU A 27 -1.78 -12.09 -17.48
CA LEU A 27 -1.18 -11.47 -18.68
C LEU A 27 -0.50 -12.51 -19.57
N LEU A 28 0.26 -13.43 -18.95
CA LEU A 28 0.88 -14.54 -19.67
C LEU A 28 -0.17 -15.45 -20.33
N ALA A 29 -1.27 -15.75 -19.64
CA ALA A 29 -2.37 -16.57 -20.19
C ALA A 29 -3.06 -15.91 -21.40
N PHE A 30 -3.07 -14.58 -21.47
CA PHE A 30 -3.59 -13.83 -22.62
C PHE A 30 -2.55 -13.58 -23.73
N GLY A 31 -1.33 -14.11 -23.60
CA GLY A 31 -0.29 -13.97 -24.62
C GLY A 31 0.37 -12.59 -24.68
N VAL A 32 0.28 -11.81 -23.60
CA VAL A 32 0.99 -10.53 -23.47
C VAL A 32 2.49 -10.77 -23.41
N SER A 33 3.29 -9.87 -23.99
CA SER A 33 4.74 -10.03 -24.02
C SER A 33 5.38 -9.93 -22.62
N ASP A 34 6.56 -10.54 -22.45
CA ASP A 34 7.29 -10.50 -21.18
C ASP A 34 7.65 -9.06 -20.76
N SER A 35 7.97 -8.20 -21.73
CA SER A 35 8.32 -6.79 -21.49
C SER A 35 7.11 -6.00 -20.99
N GLU A 36 5.94 -6.13 -21.63
CA GLU A 36 4.69 -5.50 -21.18
C GLU A 36 4.25 -6.04 -19.82
N THR A 37 4.35 -7.35 -19.61
CA THR A 37 4.02 -7.99 -18.33
C THR A 37 4.90 -7.44 -17.20
N THR A 38 6.19 -7.29 -17.46
CA THR A 38 7.14 -6.68 -16.50
C THR A 38 6.80 -5.23 -16.22
N GLN A 39 6.43 -4.45 -17.25
CA GLN A 39 6.00 -3.06 -17.09
C GLN A 39 4.74 -2.96 -16.23
N VAL A 40 3.72 -3.80 -16.46
CA VAL A 40 2.50 -3.84 -15.64
C VAL A 40 2.81 -4.19 -14.19
N ALA A 41 3.67 -5.18 -13.94
CA ALA A 41 4.14 -5.51 -12.59
C ALA A 41 4.83 -4.30 -11.93
N GLY A 42 5.66 -3.56 -12.68
CA GLY A 42 6.30 -2.33 -12.23
C GLY A 42 5.29 -1.24 -11.85
N VAL A 43 4.25 -1.02 -12.67
CA VAL A 43 3.17 -0.07 -12.38
C VAL A 43 2.41 -0.44 -11.10
N ILE A 44 2.12 -1.73 -10.91
CA ILE A 44 1.47 -2.22 -9.67
C ILE A 44 2.34 -1.89 -8.45
N MET A 45 3.64 -2.13 -8.53
CA MET A 45 4.58 -1.85 -7.44
C MET A 45 4.76 -0.35 -7.18
N ALA A 46 4.71 0.49 -8.22
CA ALA A 46 4.69 1.94 -8.07
C ALA A 46 3.43 2.40 -7.31
N GLY A 47 2.26 1.85 -7.66
CA GLY A 47 1.01 2.09 -6.93
C GLY A 47 1.08 1.66 -5.47
N ALA A 48 1.68 0.49 -5.19
CA ALA A 48 1.92 0.01 -3.83
C ALA A 48 2.76 1.00 -3.01
N THR A 49 3.80 1.57 -3.63
CA THR A 49 4.70 2.55 -3.00
C THR A 49 3.96 3.84 -2.66
N LEU A 50 3.12 4.33 -3.57
CA LEU A 50 2.30 5.51 -3.34
C LEU A 50 1.33 5.32 -2.16
N ILE A 51 0.65 4.17 -2.10
CA ILE A 51 -0.27 3.87 -1.00
C ILE A 51 0.49 3.77 0.33
N ALA A 52 1.67 3.14 0.33
CA ALA A 52 2.51 3.05 1.52
C ALA A 52 2.96 4.43 2.04
N TYR A 53 3.28 5.34 1.13
CA TYR A 53 3.62 6.73 1.47
C TYR A 53 2.43 7.44 2.14
N ILE A 54 1.25 7.41 1.53
CA ILE A 54 0.05 8.08 2.05
C ILE A 54 -0.33 7.55 3.44
N VAL A 55 -0.27 6.23 3.63
CA VAL A 55 -0.53 5.62 4.94
C VAL A 55 0.55 6.01 5.96
N GLY A 56 1.81 6.07 5.54
CA GLY A 56 2.93 6.51 6.38
C GLY A 56 2.78 7.95 6.85
N GLU A 57 2.47 8.88 5.94
CA GLU A 57 2.20 10.28 6.30
C GLU A 57 1.00 10.41 7.24
N GLY A 58 -0.11 9.71 6.94
CA GLY A 58 -1.28 9.75 7.81
C GLY A 58 -1.02 9.22 9.23
N MET A 59 -0.09 8.27 9.40
CA MET A 59 0.34 7.82 10.73
C MET A 59 1.18 8.88 11.45
N VAL A 60 2.05 9.58 10.73
CA VAL A 60 2.86 10.67 11.30
C VAL A 60 1.98 11.84 11.74
N ASP A 61 1.01 12.23 10.91
CA ASP A 61 0.07 13.31 11.23
C ASP A 61 -0.81 12.96 12.44
N ALA A 62 -1.28 11.72 12.52
CA ALA A 62 -2.03 11.24 13.67
C ALA A 62 -1.20 11.32 14.97
N SER A 63 0.07 10.95 14.93
CA SER A 63 0.96 11.07 16.09
C SER A 63 1.18 12.54 16.49
N ARG A 64 1.39 13.44 15.51
CA ARG A 64 1.57 14.87 15.79
C ARG A 64 0.34 15.51 16.43
N ALA A 65 -0.85 15.14 15.98
CA ALA A 65 -2.10 15.63 16.57
C ALA A 65 -2.29 15.15 18.03
N LEU A 66 -1.75 13.99 18.39
CA LEU A 66 -1.76 13.50 19.78
C LEU A 66 -0.77 14.30 20.65
N ASP A 67 0.45 14.52 20.17
CA ASP A 67 1.48 15.30 20.89
C ASP A 67 1.03 16.75 21.13
N GLU A 68 0.39 17.39 20.13
CA GLU A 68 -0.19 18.74 20.27
C GLU A 68 -1.33 18.78 21.30
N GLY A 69 -2.13 17.71 21.37
CA GLY A 69 -3.21 17.58 22.35
C GLY A 69 -2.71 17.43 23.79
N GLU A 70 -1.64 16.68 24.01
CA GLU A 70 -1.00 16.55 25.33
C GLU A 70 -0.35 17.86 25.76
N ALA A 71 0.40 18.53 24.87
CA ALA A 71 1.05 19.80 25.18
C ALA A 71 0.07 20.93 25.58
N ASN A 72 -1.17 20.89 25.07
CA ASN A 72 -2.19 21.90 25.37
C ASN A 72 -3.02 21.57 26.63
N HIS A 73 -2.89 20.35 27.19
CA HIS A 73 -3.54 19.97 28.45
C HIS A 73 -2.68 20.31 29.68
N ASP A 74 -1.37 20.43 29.49
CA ASP A 74 -0.39 20.75 30.54
C ASP A 74 -0.06 22.26 30.66
N ALA A 75 -0.72 23.11 29.85
CA ALA A 75 -0.59 24.58 29.83
C ALA A 75 -1.80 25.29 30.45
#